data_AF-X1N007-F1
#
_entry.id   AF-X1N007-F1
#
_cell.length_a   1.000
_cell.length_b   1.000
_cell.length_c   1.000
_cell.angle_alpha   90.00
_cell.angle_beta   90.00
_cell.angle_gamma   90.00
#
_symmetry.space_group_name_H-M   'P 1'
#
loop_
_entity.id
_entity.type
_entity.pdbx_description
1 polymer ?
#
loop_
_entity_poly.entity_id
_entity_poly.type
_entity_poly.pdbx_seq_one_letter_code
_entity_poly.pdbx_strand_id
1 'polypeptide(L)'
;MNEYSHRQRVIAALDHKTPDRVPRDLSGRVSSMMEGSYKALKKYLNLDQCDYDTVNPDWFTVEEFDERILQFFDIDFRRVFLKGGSEYEKIVREDGTWIDELGFTRQYSGIYGEMIDHPLRRAKDPEDIKKFKFYNAYDPARVQGLRERIEYLYNETDYAIVAAGAVGGICETCSWMRGFDQFSIDLMINKKMAHAMLDKLATYYIELMDAFLSVVGPYVQMVEMADDLGG
;
A
#
# COMPACT_ATOMS: atom_id res chain seq x y z
N MET A 1 6.04 3.54 -37.08
CA MET A 1 6.76 3.02 -35.90
C MET A 1 5.84 1.99 -35.29
N ASN A 2 6.32 0.78 -34.97
CA ASN A 2 5.48 -0.24 -34.33
C ASN A 2 5.07 0.28 -32.96
N GLU A 3 3.77 0.21 -32.66
CA GLU A 3 3.19 0.61 -31.39
C GLU A 3 3.63 -0.36 -30.29
N TYR A 4 4.08 0.16 -29.15
CA TYR A 4 4.55 -0.69 -28.05
C TYR A 4 3.34 -1.25 -27.31
N SER A 5 3.46 -2.47 -26.79
CA SER A 5 2.54 -2.91 -25.74
C SER A 5 2.74 -2.07 -24.47
N HIS A 6 1.75 -2.04 -23.58
CA HIS A 6 1.84 -1.28 -22.32
C HIS A 6 3.10 -1.66 -21.50
N ARG A 7 3.37 -2.95 -21.37
CA ARG A 7 4.55 -3.48 -20.67
C ARG A 7 5.84 -3.09 -21.39
N GLN A 8 5.91 -3.20 -22.72
CA GLN A 8 7.07 -2.80 -23.49
C GLN A 8 7.37 -1.30 -23.33
N ARG A 9 6.32 -0.47 -23.32
CA ARG A 9 6.41 0.98 -23.11
C ARG A 9 7.01 1.32 -21.75
N VAL A 10 6.53 0.67 -20.70
CA VAL A 10 7.05 0.85 -19.34
C VAL A 10 8.50 0.37 -19.24
N ILE A 11 8.81 -0.82 -19.75
CA ILE A 11 10.18 -1.36 -19.72
C ILE A 11 11.15 -0.44 -20.47
N ALA A 12 10.76 0.08 -21.63
CA ALA A 12 11.61 1.01 -22.37
C ALA A 12 11.89 2.30 -21.58
N ALA A 13 10.89 2.84 -20.89
CA ALA A 13 11.07 4.01 -20.03
C ALA A 13 12.00 3.71 -18.83
N LEU A 14 11.81 2.57 -18.16
CA LEU A 14 12.66 2.13 -17.05
C LEU A 14 14.12 1.86 -17.48
N ASP A 15 14.30 1.40 -18.72
CA ASP A 15 15.61 1.21 -19.37
C ASP A 15 16.24 2.54 -19.87
N HIS A 16 15.64 3.69 -19.58
CA HIS A 16 16.07 5.01 -20.07
C HIS A 16 16.12 5.13 -21.62
N LYS A 17 15.25 4.39 -22.32
CA LYS A 17 15.04 4.50 -23.78
C LYS A 17 13.81 5.38 -24.05
N THR A 18 13.71 5.94 -25.25
CA THR A 18 12.52 6.70 -25.66
C THR A 18 11.38 5.74 -26.03
N PRO A 19 10.27 5.68 -25.26
CA PRO A 19 9.10 4.90 -25.63
C PRO A 19 8.31 5.58 -26.76
N ASP A 20 7.31 4.88 -27.30
CA ASP A 20 6.35 5.41 -28.27
C ASP A 20 5.45 6.53 -27.71
N ARG A 21 5.12 6.49 -26.40
CA ARG A 21 4.57 7.61 -25.61
C ARG A 21 4.98 7.51 -24.15
N VAL A 22 4.76 8.59 -23.39
CA VAL A 22 4.95 8.60 -21.93
C VAL A 22 4.02 7.57 -21.27
N PRO A 23 4.52 6.66 -20.40
CA PRO A 23 3.68 5.77 -19.61
C PRO A 23 2.73 6.55 -18.68
N ARG A 24 1.51 6.05 -18.50
CA ARG A 24 0.46 6.64 -17.67
C ARG A 24 0.09 5.70 -16.55
N ASP A 25 0.08 6.24 -15.34
CA ASP A 25 -0.21 5.50 -14.13
C ASP A 25 -1.48 6.03 -13.44
N LEU A 26 -2.25 5.11 -12.89
CA LEU A 26 -3.45 5.31 -12.08
C LEU A 26 -3.68 4.03 -11.27
N SER A 27 -4.30 4.13 -10.09
CA SER A 27 -4.54 3.05 -9.13
C SER A 27 -3.40 2.84 -8.12
N GLY A 28 -3.60 1.91 -7.17
CA GLY A 28 -2.65 1.63 -6.11
C GLY A 28 -2.91 2.39 -4.83
N ARG A 29 -1.85 2.59 -4.05
CA ARG A 29 -1.94 3.33 -2.78
C ARG A 29 -1.48 4.78 -2.92
N VAL A 30 -0.62 5.07 -3.90
CA VAL A 30 -0.03 6.41 -4.11
C VAL A 30 -0.70 7.16 -5.26
N SER A 31 -1.02 6.50 -6.37
CA SER A 31 -1.71 7.08 -7.54
C SER A 31 -3.23 6.84 -7.50
N SER A 32 -3.81 6.84 -6.30
CA SER A 32 -5.20 6.44 -6.03
C SER A 32 -6.20 7.60 -6.07
N MET A 33 -7.48 7.28 -5.89
CA MET A 33 -8.57 8.22 -5.69
C MET A 33 -9.29 7.95 -4.37
N MET A 34 -9.78 9.02 -3.73
CA MET A 34 -10.73 8.91 -2.63
C MET A 34 -12.02 8.24 -3.12
N GLU A 35 -12.61 7.36 -2.30
CA GLU A 35 -13.81 6.59 -2.62
C GLU A 35 -14.95 7.46 -3.14
N GLY A 36 -15.20 8.61 -2.50
CA GLY A 36 -16.24 9.55 -2.91
C GLY A 36 -16.02 10.12 -4.32
N SER A 37 -14.79 10.53 -4.64
CA SER A 37 -14.42 11.05 -5.96
C SER A 37 -14.50 9.97 -7.04
N TYR A 38 -14.09 8.75 -6.70
CA TYR A 38 -14.15 7.62 -7.61
C TYR A 38 -15.59 7.20 -7.94
N LYS A 39 -16.49 7.19 -6.94
CA LYS A 39 -17.93 6.98 -7.18
C LYS A 39 -18.52 8.04 -8.10
N ALA A 40 -18.14 9.30 -7.93
CA ALA A 40 -18.58 10.38 -8.83
C ALA A 40 -18.06 10.17 -10.27
N LEU A 41 -16.83 9.70 -10.43
CA LEU A 41 -16.24 9.35 -11.73
C LEU A 41 -16.99 8.19 -12.40
N LYS A 42 -17.28 7.10 -11.67
CA LYS A 42 -18.08 5.97 -12.20
C LYS A 42 -19.43 6.44 -12.73
N LYS A 43 -20.13 7.28 -11.96
CA LYS A 43 -21.42 7.85 -12.36
C LYS A 43 -21.31 8.71 -13.61
N TYR A 44 -20.27 9.54 -13.70
CA TYR A 44 -20.03 10.36 -14.89
C TYR A 44 -19.78 9.52 -16.16
N LEU A 45 -19.07 8.40 -16.01
CA LEU A 45 -18.76 7.47 -17.10
C LEU A 45 -19.86 6.43 -17.36
N ASN A 46 -20.95 6.42 -16.57
CA ASN A 46 -22.01 5.40 -16.58
C ASN A 46 -21.48 3.96 -16.34
N LEU A 47 -20.53 3.81 -15.41
CA LEU A 47 -19.88 2.55 -15.04
C LEU A 47 -20.31 2.06 -13.64
N ASP A 48 -21.51 2.42 -13.20
CA ASP A 48 -21.99 2.16 -11.83
C ASP A 48 -22.13 0.67 -11.49
N GLN A 49 -22.25 -0.19 -12.51
CA GLN A 49 -22.45 -1.64 -12.36
C GLN A 49 -21.10 -2.37 -12.39
N CYS A 50 -20.36 -2.35 -11.29
CA CYS A 50 -19.17 -3.20 -11.10
C CYS A 50 -19.09 -3.72 -9.68
N ASP A 51 -18.72 -4.98 -9.53
CA ASP A 51 -18.60 -5.68 -8.24
C ASP A 51 -17.14 -6.03 -7.88
N TYR A 52 -16.14 -5.59 -8.66
CA TYR A 52 -14.74 -6.03 -8.49
C TYR A 52 -13.81 -4.96 -7.89
N ASP A 53 -14.17 -3.68 -7.94
CA ASP A 53 -13.33 -2.64 -7.37
C ASP A 53 -13.32 -2.67 -5.84
N THR A 54 -12.14 -2.41 -5.25
CA THR A 54 -11.91 -2.52 -3.81
C THR A 54 -11.49 -1.19 -3.23
N VAL A 55 -11.93 -0.93 -2.00
CA VAL A 55 -11.60 0.27 -1.23
C VAL A 55 -10.85 -0.16 0.01
N ASN A 56 -9.73 0.50 0.29
CA ASN A 56 -9.03 0.32 1.55
C ASN A 56 -9.95 0.79 2.70
N PRO A 57 -10.31 -0.09 3.64
CA PRO A 57 -11.30 0.24 4.66
C PRO A 57 -10.80 1.27 5.69
N ASP A 58 -9.49 1.49 5.79
CA ASP A 58 -8.89 2.40 6.77
C ASP A 58 -8.63 3.79 6.18
N TRP A 59 -8.23 3.86 4.91
CA TRP A 59 -7.93 5.12 4.22
C TRP A 59 -9.07 5.65 3.35
N PHE A 60 -10.04 4.80 3.00
CA PHE A 60 -11.14 5.13 2.08
C PHE A 60 -10.64 5.56 0.68
N THR A 61 -9.48 5.02 0.29
CA THR A 61 -8.89 5.14 -1.05
C THR A 61 -9.11 3.85 -1.84
N VAL A 62 -9.27 3.96 -3.15
CA VAL A 62 -9.52 2.80 -4.02
C VAL A 62 -8.22 2.04 -4.26
N GLU A 63 -8.16 0.76 -3.90
CA GLU A 63 -6.98 -0.07 -4.18
C GLU A 63 -7.08 -0.68 -5.57
N GLU A 64 -8.14 -1.45 -5.85
CA GLU A 64 -8.40 -2.00 -7.17
C GLU A 64 -9.46 -1.18 -7.90
N PHE A 65 -9.06 -0.55 -8.99
CA PHE A 65 -9.97 0.18 -9.88
C PHE A 65 -10.70 -0.80 -10.81
N ASP A 66 -11.89 -0.40 -11.26
CA ASP A 66 -12.58 -1.07 -12.36
C ASP A 66 -11.70 -1.07 -13.61
N GLU A 67 -11.47 -2.26 -14.18
CA GLU A 67 -10.66 -2.46 -15.38
C GLU A 67 -11.13 -1.57 -16.54
N ARG A 68 -12.44 -1.32 -16.66
CA ARG A 68 -13.01 -0.46 -17.71
C ARG A 68 -12.54 0.99 -17.59
N ILE A 69 -12.32 1.48 -16.36
CA ILE A 69 -11.79 2.81 -16.11
C ILE A 69 -10.32 2.87 -16.51
N LEU A 70 -9.54 1.87 -16.12
CA LEU A 70 -8.11 1.79 -16.49
C LEU A 70 -7.93 1.70 -18.00
N GLN A 71 -8.80 0.97 -18.70
CA GLN A 71 -8.83 0.90 -20.17
C GLN A 71 -9.28 2.24 -20.79
N PHE A 72 -10.30 2.88 -20.25
CA PHE A 72 -10.79 4.17 -20.74
C PHE A 72 -9.70 5.26 -20.73
N PHE A 73 -8.86 5.26 -19.68
CA PHE A 73 -7.72 6.19 -19.56
C PHE A 73 -6.41 5.68 -20.20
N ASP A 74 -6.43 4.49 -20.81
CA ASP A 74 -5.27 3.88 -21.47
C ASP A 74 -4.07 3.73 -20.49
N ILE A 75 -4.35 3.22 -19.29
CA ILE A 75 -3.39 3.08 -18.19
C ILE A 75 -2.49 1.87 -18.40
N ASP A 76 -1.18 2.08 -18.32
CA ASP A 76 -0.16 1.09 -18.66
C ASP A 76 0.10 0.04 -17.56
N PHE A 77 -0.35 0.32 -16.34
CA PHE A 77 -0.01 -0.46 -15.15
C PHE A 77 -1.22 -1.24 -14.60
N ARG A 78 -0.95 -2.43 -14.05
CA ARG A 78 -1.87 -3.18 -13.19
C ARG A 78 -1.17 -3.56 -11.90
N ARG A 79 -1.87 -3.41 -10.79
CA ARG A 79 -1.32 -3.66 -9.46
C ARG A 79 -1.84 -4.96 -8.89
N VAL A 80 -0.98 -5.63 -8.14
CA VAL A 80 -1.35 -6.72 -7.24
C VAL A 80 -1.03 -6.29 -5.82
N PHE A 81 -1.84 -6.75 -4.87
CA PHE A 81 -1.79 -6.29 -3.48
C PHE A 81 -1.52 -7.46 -2.55
N LEU A 82 -0.70 -7.21 -1.52
CA LEU A 82 -0.62 -8.08 -0.37
C LEU A 82 -1.88 -7.89 0.48
N LYS A 83 -2.57 -8.98 0.82
CA LYS A 83 -3.78 -8.95 1.64
C LYS A 83 -3.44 -8.81 3.13
N GLY A 84 -4.44 -8.44 3.92
CA GLY A 84 -4.35 -8.49 5.38
C GLY A 84 -4.18 -9.91 5.90
N GLY A 85 -3.61 -10.05 7.11
CA GLY A 85 -3.52 -11.33 7.79
C GLY A 85 -4.90 -11.83 8.26
N SER A 86 -5.06 -13.15 8.39
CA SER A 86 -6.27 -13.79 8.92
C SER A 86 -6.52 -13.48 10.40
N GLU A 87 -5.47 -13.05 11.11
CA GLU A 87 -5.52 -12.63 12.50
C GLU A 87 -6.15 -11.25 12.71
N TYR A 88 -6.28 -10.45 11.65
CA TYR A 88 -6.83 -9.11 11.70
C TYR A 88 -8.26 -9.06 11.16
N GLU A 89 -9.16 -8.51 11.97
CA GLU A 89 -10.51 -8.14 11.58
C GLU A 89 -10.78 -6.71 12.05
N LYS A 90 -11.31 -5.88 11.16
CA LYS A 90 -11.70 -4.52 11.50
C LYS A 90 -12.98 -4.53 12.33
N ILE A 91 -12.84 -4.21 13.62
CA ILE A 91 -13.98 -4.08 14.55
C ILE A 91 -14.17 -2.59 14.88
N VAL A 92 -15.29 -2.03 14.40
CA VAL A 92 -15.69 -0.65 14.72
C VAL A 92 -16.42 -0.63 16.07
N ARG A 93 -15.94 0.19 16.99
CA ARG A 93 -16.52 0.39 18.33
C ARG A 93 -17.75 1.30 18.28
N GLU A 94 -18.50 1.35 19.38
CA GLU A 94 -19.70 2.19 19.51
C GLU A 94 -19.43 3.69 19.30
N ASP A 95 -18.22 4.16 19.64
CA ASP A 95 -17.78 5.55 19.43
C ASP A 95 -17.29 5.85 18.00
N GLY A 96 -17.41 4.87 17.10
CA GLY A 96 -16.98 4.99 15.71
C GLY A 96 -15.47 4.83 15.49
N THR A 97 -14.72 4.46 16.53
CA THR A 97 -13.28 4.21 16.42
C THR A 97 -12.97 2.75 16.11
N TRP A 98 -11.82 2.47 15.51
CA TRP A 98 -11.31 1.12 15.32
C TRP A 98 -9.78 1.08 15.48
N ILE A 99 -9.21 -0.11 15.61
CA ILE A 99 -7.76 -0.30 15.56
C ILE A 99 -7.42 -0.95 14.22
N ASP A 100 -6.48 -0.38 13.47
CA ASP A 100 -6.03 -0.95 12.20
C ASP A 100 -5.01 -2.09 12.38
N GLU A 101 -4.61 -2.74 11.28
CA GLU A 101 -3.70 -3.88 11.30
C GLU A 101 -2.32 -3.55 11.92
N LEU A 102 -1.88 -2.28 11.84
CA LEU A 102 -0.61 -1.84 12.41
C LEU A 102 -0.73 -1.36 13.86
N GLY A 103 -1.95 -1.31 14.41
CA GLY A 103 -2.24 -0.95 15.79
C GLY A 103 -2.61 0.52 16.00
N PHE A 104 -2.86 1.30 14.94
CA PHE A 104 -3.30 2.69 15.07
C PHE A 104 -4.77 2.75 15.47
N THR A 105 -5.10 3.61 16.43
CA THR A 105 -6.52 3.91 16.70
C THR A 105 -6.98 4.95 15.70
N ARG A 106 -8.03 4.62 14.95
CA ARG A 106 -8.58 5.46 13.89
C ARG A 106 -10.01 5.88 14.15
N GLN A 107 -10.40 7.00 13.54
CA GLN A 107 -11.77 7.49 13.50
C GLN A 107 -12.07 8.07 12.12
N TYR A 108 -13.28 7.84 11.60
CA TYR A 108 -13.69 8.40 10.32
C TYR A 108 -13.98 9.90 10.45
N SER A 109 -13.27 10.74 9.70
CA SER A 109 -13.42 12.21 9.71
C SER A 109 -14.41 12.74 8.69
N GLY A 110 -15.01 11.87 7.87
CA GLY A 110 -15.90 12.24 6.77
C GLY A 110 -15.26 12.08 5.38
N ILE A 111 -13.92 11.99 5.32
CA ILE A 111 -13.18 11.76 4.07
C ILE A 111 -12.26 10.53 4.18
N TYR A 112 -11.53 10.40 5.30
CA TYR A 112 -10.59 9.30 5.53
C TYR A 112 -10.62 8.85 7.01
N GLY A 113 -10.02 7.69 7.30
CA GLY A 113 -9.82 7.23 8.68
C GLY A 113 -8.58 7.88 9.29
N GLU A 114 -8.80 8.95 10.04
CA GLU A 114 -7.76 9.69 10.76
C GLU A 114 -7.11 8.85 11.84
N MET A 115 -5.79 8.96 12.00
CA MET A 115 -5.06 8.38 13.13
C MET A 115 -5.21 9.30 14.35
N ILE A 116 -5.98 8.86 15.36
CA ILE A 116 -6.26 9.65 16.57
C ILE A 116 -5.42 9.23 17.78
N ASP A 117 -4.84 8.03 17.78
CA ASP A 117 -3.84 7.59 18.77
C ASP A 117 -2.81 6.64 18.13
N HIS A 118 -1.60 6.65 18.68
CA HIS A 118 -0.45 5.93 18.12
C HIS A 118 0.05 4.84 19.09
N PRO A 119 0.29 3.60 18.63
CA PRO A 119 0.50 2.44 19.49
C PRO A 119 1.74 2.54 20.38
N LEU A 120 2.79 3.23 19.94
CA LEU A 120 4.08 3.33 20.63
C LEU A 120 4.33 4.72 21.22
N ARG A 121 3.35 5.62 21.21
CA ARG A 121 3.49 6.99 21.76
C ARG A 121 3.95 7.00 23.21
N ARG A 122 3.50 6.02 23.99
CA ARG A 122 3.73 5.93 25.44
C ARG A 122 4.89 4.99 25.82
N ALA A 123 5.61 4.45 24.85
CA ALA A 123 6.80 3.63 25.10
C ALA A 123 7.86 4.45 25.85
N LYS A 124 8.38 3.90 26.95
CA LYS A 124 9.35 4.60 27.82
C LYS A 124 10.76 4.07 27.63
N ASP A 125 10.88 2.80 27.27
CA ASP A 125 12.16 2.12 27.05
C ASP A 125 12.18 1.40 25.68
N PRO A 126 13.34 1.28 25.01
CA PRO A 126 13.48 0.47 23.79
C PRO A 126 12.93 -0.95 23.89
N GLU A 127 12.92 -1.58 25.07
CA GLU A 127 12.32 -2.89 25.27
C GLU A 127 10.80 -2.90 25.09
N ASP A 128 10.10 -1.77 25.29
CA ASP A 128 8.66 -1.67 25.03
C ASP A 128 8.37 -1.83 23.53
N ILE A 129 9.22 -1.23 22.67
CA ILE A 129 9.13 -1.38 21.21
C ILE A 129 9.37 -2.83 20.79
N LYS A 130 10.37 -3.48 21.39
CA LYS A 130 10.68 -4.89 21.07
C LYS A 130 9.53 -5.82 21.41
N LYS A 131 8.83 -5.56 22.52
CA LYS A 131 7.68 -6.35 22.99
C LYS A 131 6.41 -6.14 22.15
N PHE A 132 6.29 -5.02 21.46
CA PHE A 132 5.18 -4.80 20.52
C PHE A 132 5.15 -5.89 19.46
N LYS A 133 3.98 -6.40 19.11
CA LYS A 133 3.82 -7.50 18.14
C LYS A 133 2.97 -7.03 16.99
N PHE A 134 3.53 -7.10 15.79
CA PHE A 134 2.73 -7.07 14.56
C PHE A 134 2.08 -8.43 14.34
N TYR A 135 1.03 -8.45 13.52
CA TYR A 135 0.45 -9.69 13.01
C TYR A 135 1.46 -10.45 12.15
N ASN A 136 1.25 -11.76 12.00
CA ASN A 136 2.18 -12.61 11.26
C ASN A 136 2.34 -12.14 9.79
N ALA A 137 3.57 -11.77 9.41
CA ALA A 137 3.91 -11.34 8.06
C ALA A 137 3.84 -12.49 7.02
N TYR A 138 4.03 -13.74 7.45
CA TYR A 138 3.99 -14.94 6.61
C TYR A 138 2.64 -15.67 6.68
N ASP A 139 1.58 -15.03 7.16
CA ASP A 139 0.25 -15.63 7.16
C ASP A 139 -0.16 -16.00 5.72
N PRO A 140 -0.48 -17.27 5.42
CA PRO A 140 -0.90 -17.70 4.08
C PRO A 140 -2.09 -16.93 3.50
N ALA A 141 -2.96 -16.37 4.35
CA ALA A 141 -4.08 -15.54 3.92
C ALA A 141 -3.63 -14.29 3.14
N ARG A 142 -2.45 -13.75 3.44
CA ARG A 142 -1.89 -12.54 2.79
C ARG A 142 -1.63 -12.74 1.30
N VAL A 143 -1.28 -13.96 0.90
CA VAL A 143 -0.91 -14.32 -0.48
C VAL A 143 -1.96 -15.21 -1.15
N GLN A 144 -3.09 -15.45 -0.50
CA GLN A 144 -4.14 -16.33 -1.02
C GLN A 144 -4.70 -15.79 -2.35
N GLY A 145 -4.67 -16.61 -3.41
CA GLY A 145 -5.15 -16.25 -4.75
C GLY A 145 -4.22 -15.32 -5.55
N LEU A 146 -3.09 -14.92 -4.96
CA LEU A 146 -2.17 -13.96 -5.56
C LEU A 146 -1.38 -14.58 -6.71
N ARG A 147 -1.01 -15.86 -6.60
CA ARG A 147 -0.27 -16.58 -7.65
C ARG A 147 -1.08 -16.69 -8.94
N GLU A 148 -2.32 -17.11 -8.82
CA GLU A 148 -3.24 -17.24 -9.95
C GLU A 148 -3.47 -15.89 -10.63
N ARG A 149 -3.62 -14.83 -9.83
CA ARG A 149 -3.79 -13.47 -10.34
C ARG A 149 -2.56 -12.95 -11.08
N ILE A 150 -1.36 -13.13 -10.51
CA ILE A 150 -0.13 -12.62 -11.12
C ILE A 150 0.23 -13.39 -12.40
N GLU A 151 0.01 -14.71 -12.43
CA GLU A 151 0.23 -15.53 -13.62
C GLU A 151 -0.73 -15.17 -14.75
N TYR A 152 -2.01 -14.90 -14.44
CA TYR A 152 -2.96 -14.38 -15.42
C TYR A 152 -2.50 -13.04 -16.00
N LEU A 153 -2.15 -12.06 -15.15
CA LEU A 153 -1.71 -10.74 -15.63
C LEU A 153 -0.45 -10.83 -16.49
N TYR A 154 0.48 -11.72 -16.15
CA TYR A 154 1.74 -11.84 -16.87
C TYR A 154 1.58 -12.53 -18.23
N ASN A 155 0.83 -13.64 -18.28
CA ASN A 155 0.71 -14.49 -19.45
C ASN A 155 -0.41 -14.07 -20.41
N GLU A 156 -1.52 -13.54 -19.89
CA GLU A 156 -2.74 -13.27 -20.68
C GLU A 156 -2.96 -11.77 -20.96
N THR A 157 -2.09 -10.90 -20.43
CA THR A 157 -2.18 -9.46 -20.65
C THR A 157 -0.81 -8.87 -20.98
N ASP A 158 -0.84 -7.68 -21.58
CA ASP A 158 0.35 -6.92 -21.95
C ASP A 158 0.62 -5.74 -21.02
N TYR A 159 -0.04 -5.64 -19.87
CA TYR A 159 0.18 -4.54 -18.92
C TYR A 159 1.48 -4.72 -18.12
N ALA A 160 2.08 -3.61 -17.72
CA ALA A 160 3.16 -3.63 -16.74
C ALA A 160 2.59 -3.94 -15.37
N ILE A 161 3.20 -4.89 -14.66
CA ILE A 161 2.68 -5.33 -13.37
C ILE A 161 3.48 -4.73 -12.24
N VAL A 162 2.78 -4.23 -11.24
CA VAL A 162 3.34 -3.55 -10.08
C VAL A 162 2.98 -4.32 -8.83
N ALA A 163 3.99 -4.67 -8.04
CA ALA A 163 3.77 -5.04 -6.64
C ALA A 163 3.40 -3.75 -5.89
N ALA A 164 2.12 -3.59 -5.54
CA ALA A 164 1.64 -2.40 -4.83
C ALA A 164 2.35 -2.26 -3.49
N GLY A 165 2.41 -1.03 -2.95
CA GLY A 165 3.19 -0.73 -1.75
C GLY A 165 2.70 -1.50 -0.52
N ALA A 166 3.26 -2.69 -0.28
CA ALA A 166 2.91 -3.57 0.83
C ALA A 166 3.36 -3.01 2.19
N VAL A 167 4.33 -2.09 2.15
CA VAL A 167 4.88 -1.39 3.30
C VAL A 167 4.91 0.12 3.01
N GLY A 168 4.79 0.92 4.07
CA GLY A 168 4.92 2.38 3.99
C GLY A 168 6.36 2.84 4.09
N GLY A 169 6.55 4.15 4.28
CA GLY A 169 7.87 4.73 4.54
C GLY A 169 8.40 4.30 5.89
N ILE A 170 9.68 3.97 5.99
CA ILE A 170 10.25 3.54 7.27
C ILE A 170 10.28 4.71 8.26
N CYS A 171 10.69 5.90 7.80
CA CYS A 171 10.74 7.10 8.62
C CYS A 171 9.33 7.64 8.89
N GLU A 172 8.49 7.67 7.86
CA GLU A 172 7.08 8.04 7.96
C GLU A 172 6.35 7.18 9.00
N THR A 173 6.41 5.85 8.86
CA THR A 173 5.69 4.94 9.75
C THR A 173 6.26 4.95 11.15
N CYS A 174 7.58 5.15 11.34
CA CYS A 174 8.14 5.38 12.67
C CYS A 174 7.57 6.65 13.30
N SER A 175 7.44 7.73 12.52
CA SER A 175 6.81 8.98 12.96
C SER A 175 5.34 8.78 13.30
N TRP A 176 4.60 7.98 12.53
CA TRP A 176 3.23 7.61 12.86
C TRP A 176 3.17 6.78 14.14
N MET A 177 3.91 5.67 14.27
CA MET A 177 3.77 4.76 15.40
C MET A 177 4.18 5.38 16.74
N ARG A 178 5.24 6.20 16.73
CA ARG A 178 5.78 6.85 17.92
C ARG A 178 5.19 8.25 18.17
N GLY A 179 4.64 8.88 17.14
CA GLY A 179 4.23 10.28 17.14
C GLY A 179 5.28 11.18 16.48
N PHE A 180 4.82 12.10 15.62
CA PHE A 180 5.67 13.03 14.86
C PHE A 180 6.54 13.91 15.76
N ASP A 181 6.01 14.29 16.92
CA ASP A 181 6.72 15.02 17.96
C ASP A 181 7.84 14.17 18.58
N GLN A 182 7.51 12.95 19.01
CA GLN A 182 8.40 12.09 19.76
C GLN A 182 9.52 11.49 18.91
N PHE A 183 9.21 10.94 17.72
CA PHE A 183 10.22 10.30 16.89
C PHE A 183 11.29 11.28 16.43
N SER A 184 10.89 12.51 16.07
CA SER A 184 11.82 13.60 15.72
C SER A 184 12.76 13.94 16.88
N ILE A 185 12.26 13.96 18.12
CA ILE A 185 13.08 14.13 19.32
C ILE A 185 14.02 12.93 19.50
N ASP A 186 13.56 11.71 19.29
CA ASP A 186 14.43 10.53 19.43
C ASP A 186 15.57 10.53 18.43
N LEU A 187 15.29 10.89 17.17
CA LEU A 187 16.29 11.08 16.14
C LEU A 187 17.34 12.10 16.56
N MET A 188 16.99 13.11 17.36
CA MET A 188 17.94 14.12 17.81
C MET A 188 18.75 13.67 19.03
N ILE A 189 18.08 13.23 20.09
CA ILE A 189 18.68 13.06 21.42
C ILE A 189 18.55 11.65 22.02
N ASN A 190 17.62 10.81 21.53
CA ASN A 190 17.38 9.47 22.07
C ASN A 190 17.60 8.37 21.01
N LYS A 191 18.84 8.28 20.52
CA LYS A 191 19.24 7.37 19.43
C LYS A 191 18.92 5.90 19.70
N LYS A 192 19.00 5.45 20.95
CA LYS A 192 18.66 4.06 21.32
C LYS A 192 17.20 3.74 21.00
N MET A 193 16.31 4.69 21.24
CA MET A 193 14.89 4.56 20.97
C MET A 193 14.60 4.62 19.47
N ALA A 194 15.23 5.56 18.75
CA ALA A 194 15.11 5.65 17.30
C ALA A 194 15.60 4.37 16.60
N HIS A 195 16.76 3.82 17.00
CA HIS A 195 17.25 2.55 16.45
C HIS A 195 16.31 1.40 16.74
N ALA A 196 15.76 1.31 17.96
CA ALA A 196 14.80 0.26 18.28
C ALA A 196 13.52 0.33 17.43
N MET A 197 13.02 1.53 17.13
CA MET A 197 11.90 1.72 16.20
C MET A 197 12.26 1.26 14.78
N LEU A 198 13.38 1.76 14.25
CA LEU A 198 13.83 1.46 12.91
C LEU A 198 14.11 -0.03 12.72
N ASP A 199 14.82 -0.67 13.64
CA ASP A 199 15.14 -2.10 13.59
C ASP A 199 13.86 -2.95 13.62
N LYS A 200 12.92 -2.60 14.49
CA LYS A 200 11.63 -3.31 14.64
C LYS A 200 10.82 -3.24 13.35
N LEU A 201 10.69 -2.05 12.77
CA LEU A 201 9.91 -1.83 11.57
C LEU A 201 10.59 -2.41 10.33
N ALA A 202 11.91 -2.22 10.18
CA ALA A 202 12.68 -2.80 9.08
C ALA A 202 12.59 -4.32 9.05
N THR A 203 12.68 -4.98 10.22
CA THR A 203 12.53 -6.44 10.31
C THR A 203 11.16 -6.87 9.79
N TYR A 204 10.09 -6.23 10.26
CA TYR A 204 8.72 -6.53 9.83
C TYR A 204 8.49 -6.26 8.33
N TYR A 205 9.07 -5.18 7.80
CA TYR A 205 8.97 -4.84 6.38
C TYR A 205 9.69 -5.86 5.50
N ILE A 206 10.89 -6.30 5.90
CA ILE A 206 11.61 -7.35 5.18
C ILE A 206 10.77 -8.63 5.14
N GLU A 207 10.15 -9.02 6.27
CA GLU A 207 9.30 -10.22 6.32
C GLU A 207 8.06 -10.10 5.42
N LEU A 208 7.35 -8.96 5.43
CA LEU A 208 6.20 -8.73 4.55
C LEU A 208 6.59 -8.72 3.08
N MET A 209 7.71 -8.05 2.75
CA MET A 209 8.20 -7.98 1.38
C MET A 209 8.72 -9.33 0.91
N ASP A 210 9.34 -10.13 1.77
CA ASP A 210 9.77 -11.49 1.44
C ASP A 210 8.56 -12.38 1.13
N ALA A 211 7.53 -12.37 1.99
CA ALA A 211 6.30 -13.11 1.76
C ALA A 211 5.62 -12.70 0.43
N PHE A 212 5.61 -11.41 0.12
CA PHE A 212 4.98 -10.89 -1.09
C PHE A 212 5.79 -11.19 -2.36
N LEU A 213 7.07 -10.79 -2.38
CA LEU A 213 7.94 -10.90 -3.55
C LEU A 213 8.34 -12.34 -3.84
N SER A 214 8.33 -13.25 -2.87
CA SER A 214 8.48 -14.68 -3.11
C SER A 214 7.40 -15.26 -4.04
N VAL A 215 6.24 -14.60 -4.14
CA VAL A 215 5.14 -15.00 -5.04
C VAL A 215 5.17 -14.19 -6.34
N VAL A 216 5.30 -12.87 -6.26
CA VAL A 216 5.09 -11.97 -7.41
C VAL A 216 6.39 -11.52 -8.10
N GLY A 217 7.53 -11.64 -7.42
CA GLY A 217 8.83 -11.11 -7.84
C GLY A 217 9.25 -11.52 -9.27
N PRO A 218 9.06 -12.77 -9.70
CA PRO A 218 9.40 -13.19 -11.07
C PRO A 218 8.60 -12.50 -12.20
N TYR A 219 7.49 -11.84 -11.87
CA TYR A 219 6.52 -11.36 -12.86
C TYR A 219 6.42 -9.83 -12.94
N VAL A 220 6.74 -9.12 -11.85
CA VAL A 220 6.56 -7.66 -11.75
C VAL A 220 7.66 -6.87 -12.45
N GLN A 221 7.30 -5.72 -13.01
CA GLN A 221 8.25 -4.76 -13.59
C GLN A 221 8.64 -3.68 -12.58
N MET A 222 7.83 -3.47 -11.54
CA MET A 222 8.04 -2.44 -10.53
C MET A 222 7.56 -2.90 -9.17
N VAL A 223 8.29 -2.50 -8.13
CA VAL A 223 7.87 -2.58 -6.73
C VAL A 223 7.61 -1.16 -6.26
N GLU A 224 6.37 -0.88 -5.85
CA GLU A 224 5.97 0.42 -5.34
C GLU A 224 6.42 0.54 -3.86
N MET A 225 7.11 1.63 -3.54
CA MET A 225 7.44 2.03 -2.16
C MET A 225 7.27 3.53 -2.06
N ALA A 226 6.86 4.02 -0.89
CA ALA A 226 6.73 5.44 -0.60
C ALA A 226 7.41 5.73 0.75
N ASP A 227 7.95 6.93 0.92
CA ASP A 227 8.38 7.45 2.22
C ASP A 227 8.19 8.96 2.21
N ASP A 228 7.11 9.42 2.85
CA ASP A 228 6.85 10.85 3.01
C ASP A 228 7.66 11.40 4.18
N LEU A 229 8.56 12.33 3.86
CA LEU A 229 9.44 12.98 4.83
C LEU A 229 8.97 14.41 5.19
N GLY A 230 7.79 14.83 4.73
CA GLY A 230 7.16 16.10 5.11
C GLY A 230 7.89 17.33 4.56
N GLY A 231 8.15 17.33 3.25
CA GLY A 231 8.59 18.51 2.49
C GLY A 231 7.43 19.42 2.06
#